data_AF-A0A1J8QND1-F1
#
_entry.id   AF-A0A1J8QND1-F1
#
_cell.length_a   1.000
_cell.length_b   1.000
_cell.length_c   1.000
_cell.angle_alpha   90.00
_cell.angle_beta   90.00
_cell.angle_gamma   90.00
#
_symmetry.space_group_name_H-M   'P 1'
#
loop_
_entity.id
_entity.type
_entity.pdbx_description
1 polymer ?
#
loop_
_entity_poly.entity_id
_entity_poly.type
_entity_poly.pdbx_seq_one_letter_code
_entity_poly.pdbx_strand_id
1 'polypeptide(L)'
;MNVDVIGWPEDKNKWCKVLIAMLEYEIIDWKLKVKIGGLGVMSSLMGKAMIDVDMIWVILKVEDLEYPASEPADPIEVIIFGEPYLIETKSDPYPARMDGLSSAIFYSTWNQAIVTTICRCPIIDIYHINDYHGSLAPIYLLPKVVPCCLSLHNAEFQGLWPLRTKEEMKEVCSVFNISKEHCMKYVQFGNTFNLLHAAASFISMHQKSMGVAGVSDKYGKRSWARYPTL
;
A
#
# COMPACT_ATOMS: atom_id res chain seq x y z
N MET A 1 -25.92 10.38 10.90
CA MET A 1 -25.28 9.66 9.78
C MET A 1 -25.15 8.22 10.23
N ASN A 2 -25.83 7.28 9.58
CA ASN A 2 -25.56 5.85 9.82
C ASN A 2 -24.16 5.59 9.27
N VAL A 3 -23.20 5.36 10.16
CA VAL A 3 -21.91 4.82 9.77
C VAL A 3 -22.20 3.34 9.58
N ASP A 4 -22.20 2.86 8.33
CA ASP A 4 -22.30 1.42 8.08
C ASP A 4 -21.18 0.75 8.87
N VAL A 5 -21.57 -0.14 9.79
CA VAL A 5 -20.64 -0.79 10.70
C VAL A 5 -19.71 -1.66 9.86
N ILE A 6 -18.40 -1.41 9.99
CA ILE A 6 -17.35 -2.10 9.24
C ILE A 6 -17.36 -3.61 9.57
N GLY A 7 -17.71 -3.98 10.80
CA GLY A 7 -17.86 -5.36 11.25
C GLY A 7 -17.44 -5.45 12.71
N TRP A 8 -16.65 -6.46 13.05
CA TRP A 8 -16.09 -6.64 14.39
C TRP A 8 -15.22 -5.43 14.83
N PRO A 9 -15.27 -4.99 16.12
CA PRO A 9 -16.02 -5.59 17.23
C PRO A 9 -17.51 -5.20 17.29
N GLU A 10 -17.96 -4.24 16.51
CA GLU A 10 -19.30 -3.66 16.60
C GLU A 10 -20.41 -4.60 16.06
N ASP A 11 -20.14 -5.37 15.01
CA ASP A 11 -21.00 -6.45 14.51
C ASP A 11 -20.21 -7.77 14.40
N LYS A 12 -20.41 -8.65 15.38
CA LYS A 12 -19.72 -9.96 15.46
C LYS A 12 -20.21 -10.98 14.42
N ASN A 13 -21.35 -10.73 13.77
CA ASN A 13 -21.89 -11.63 12.75
C ASN A 13 -21.39 -11.25 11.34
N LYS A 14 -20.71 -10.11 11.21
CA LYS A 14 -20.07 -9.66 9.97
C LYS A 14 -18.55 -9.82 10.08
N TRP A 15 -17.99 -10.70 9.27
CA TRP A 15 -16.54 -10.81 9.12
C TRP A 15 -16.02 -9.66 8.27
N CYS A 16 -15.04 -8.94 8.79
CA CYS A 16 -14.41 -7.83 8.09
C CYS A 16 -13.62 -8.38 6.90
N LYS A 17 -13.84 -7.83 5.70
CA LYS A 17 -13.03 -8.14 4.51
C LYS A 17 -11.83 -7.19 4.45
N VAL A 18 -10.64 -7.73 4.68
CA VAL A 18 -9.40 -6.94 4.78
C VAL A 18 -8.51 -7.21 3.56
N LEU A 19 -8.28 -6.18 2.74
CA LEU A 19 -7.29 -6.27 1.66
C LEU A 19 -5.89 -5.99 2.21
N ILE A 20 -4.95 -6.89 1.95
CA ILE A 20 -3.53 -6.77 2.31
C ILE A 20 -2.70 -6.88 1.04
N ALA A 21 -1.90 -5.85 0.76
CA ALA A 21 -1.02 -5.80 -0.40
C ALA A 21 0.44 -5.94 0.02
N MET A 22 1.14 -6.98 -0.47
CA MET A 22 2.47 -7.36 -0.01
C MET A 22 3.43 -7.68 -1.15
N LEU A 23 4.65 -7.15 -1.07
CA LEU A 23 5.76 -7.48 -1.98
C LEU A 23 6.56 -8.70 -1.49
N GLU A 24 6.65 -8.87 -0.18
CA GLU A 24 7.20 -10.06 0.49
C GLU A 24 6.07 -10.79 1.21
N TYR A 25 5.97 -12.10 1.02
CA TYR A 25 4.86 -12.85 1.58
C TYR A 25 5.21 -14.30 1.90
N GLU A 26 4.56 -14.84 2.92
CA GLU A 26 4.42 -16.27 3.21
C GLU A 26 2.92 -16.56 3.34
N ILE A 27 2.34 -17.16 2.31
CA ILE A 27 0.92 -17.56 2.30
C ILE A 27 0.87 -19.06 2.63
N ILE A 28 0.52 -19.36 3.88
CA ILE A 28 0.60 -20.69 4.47
C ILE A 28 -0.31 -21.67 3.72
N ASP A 29 -1.53 -21.26 3.39
CA ASP A 29 -2.51 -22.09 2.70
C ASP A 29 -2.04 -22.50 1.30
N TRP A 30 -1.28 -21.63 0.63
CA TRP A 30 -0.72 -21.91 -0.69
C TRP A 30 0.65 -22.57 -0.61
N LYS A 31 1.24 -22.70 0.59
CA LYS A 31 2.62 -23.16 0.81
C LYS A 31 3.63 -22.34 -0.02
N LEU A 32 3.35 -21.05 -0.21
CA LEU A 32 4.14 -20.15 -1.05
C LEU A 32 4.89 -19.12 -0.20
N LYS A 33 6.11 -18.80 -0.64
CA LYS A 33 6.97 -17.84 0.05
C LYS A 33 7.87 -17.07 -0.90
N VAL A 34 7.86 -15.75 -0.78
CA VAL A 34 8.73 -14.83 -1.51
C VAL A 34 9.42 -13.91 -0.52
N LYS A 35 10.77 -13.93 -0.56
CA LYS A 35 11.72 -13.10 0.19
C LYS A 35 11.39 -12.89 1.68
N ILE A 36 12.20 -13.46 2.56
CA ILE A 36 11.98 -13.41 4.01
C ILE A 36 12.78 -12.26 4.65
N GLY A 37 12.42 -11.02 4.32
CA GLY A 37 12.78 -9.88 5.14
C GLY A 37 11.84 -9.76 6.35
N GLY A 38 11.93 -8.64 7.08
CA GLY A 38 11.00 -8.36 8.17
C GLY A 38 9.53 -8.25 7.72
N LEU A 39 9.29 -7.82 6.48
CA LEU A 39 7.95 -7.70 5.90
C LEU A 39 7.34 -9.09 5.63
N GLY A 40 8.13 -10.01 5.07
CA GLY A 40 7.69 -11.41 4.88
C GLY A 40 7.31 -12.11 6.19
N VAL A 41 8.04 -11.86 7.28
CA VAL A 41 7.66 -12.39 8.62
C VAL A 41 6.30 -11.88 9.06
N MET A 42 5.98 -10.62 8.78
CA MET A 42 4.71 -10.02 9.17
C MET A 42 3.54 -10.61 8.41
N SER A 43 3.71 -10.91 7.12
CA SER A 43 2.68 -11.64 6.36
C SER A 43 2.35 -13.01 6.99
N SER A 44 3.37 -13.75 7.43
CA SER A 44 3.22 -15.05 8.10
C SER A 44 2.47 -14.92 9.43
N LEU A 45 2.80 -13.89 10.21
CA LEU A 45 2.14 -13.61 11.49
C LEU A 45 0.68 -13.18 11.28
N MET A 46 0.42 -12.31 10.31
CA MET A 46 -0.94 -11.87 9.96
C MET A 46 -1.79 -13.07 9.55
N GLY A 47 -1.29 -13.92 8.65
CA GLY A 47 -2.02 -15.13 8.22
C GLY A 47 -2.30 -16.14 9.33
N LYS A 48 -1.51 -16.13 10.43
CA LYS A 48 -1.74 -16.99 11.61
C LYS A 48 -2.64 -16.36 12.66
N ALA A 49 -2.61 -15.02 12.79
CA ALA A 49 -3.24 -14.30 13.89
C ALA A 49 -4.60 -13.71 13.53
N MET A 50 -4.80 -13.29 12.28
CA MET A 50 -6.03 -12.63 11.79
C MET A 50 -7.06 -13.68 11.34
N ILE A 51 -7.47 -14.56 12.25
CA ILE A 51 -8.37 -15.70 11.98
C ILE A 51 -9.87 -15.34 12.00
N ASP A 52 -10.18 -14.10 12.39
CA ASP A 52 -11.53 -13.55 12.58
C ASP A 52 -11.93 -12.55 11.47
N VAL A 53 -11.15 -12.49 10.39
CA VAL A 53 -11.39 -11.66 9.21
C VAL A 53 -11.19 -12.46 7.94
N ASP A 54 -11.79 -11.99 6.84
CA ASP A 54 -11.50 -12.53 5.53
C ASP A 54 -10.38 -11.73 4.87
N MET A 55 -9.22 -12.36 4.75
CA MET A 55 -8.04 -11.72 4.15
C MET A 55 -8.05 -11.86 2.63
N ILE A 56 -7.98 -10.73 1.93
CA ILE A 56 -7.81 -10.65 0.48
C ILE A 56 -6.37 -10.25 0.20
N TRP A 57 -5.57 -11.17 -0.36
CA TRP A 57 -4.16 -10.94 -0.64
C TRP A 57 -3.94 -10.37 -2.03
N VAL A 58 -3.25 -9.24 -2.11
CA VAL A 58 -2.68 -8.69 -3.35
C VAL A 58 -1.17 -8.88 -3.29
N ILE A 59 -0.64 -9.70 -4.18
CA ILE A 59 0.79 -10.07 -4.20
C ILE A 59 1.35 -9.94 -5.61
N LEU A 60 2.66 -9.74 -5.71
CA LEU A 60 3.37 -9.89 -6.96
C LEU A 60 3.60 -11.37 -7.27
N LYS A 61 3.23 -11.80 -8.48
CA LYS A 61 3.68 -13.08 -9.01
C LYS A 61 5.15 -12.96 -9.45
N VAL A 62 5.98 -13.90 -9.00
CA VAL A 62 7.37 -14.04 -9.44
C VAL A 62 7.49 -15.28 -10.32
N GLU A 63 8.40 -15.26 -11.30
CA GLU A 63 8.48 -16.28 -12.36
C GLU A 63 8.84 -17.68 -11.84
N ASP A 64 9.60 -17.77 -10.76
CA ASP A 64 10.17 -19.03 -10.26
C ASP A 64 9.25 -19.80 -9.30
N LEU A 65 7.96 -19.44 -9.20
CA LEU A 65 6.98 -20.07 -8.30
C LEU A 65 5.70 -20.52 -9.01
N GLU A 66 5.16 -21.65 -8.56
CA GLU A 66 3.87 -22.17 -9.02
C GLU A 66 2.72 -21.63 -8.16
N TYR A 67 1.86 -20.80 -8.75
CA TYR A 67 0.68 -20.25 -8.08
C TYR A 67 -0.54 -21.14 -8.29
N PRO A 68 -1.48 -21.18 -7.33
CA PRO A 68 -2.76 -21.86 -7.52
C PRO A 68 -3.47 -21.38 -8.79
N ALA A 69 -4.15 -22.32 -9.46
CA ALA A 69 -5.02 -21.99 -10.57
C ALA A 69 -6.10 -21.01 -10.14
N SER A 70 -6.39 -20.03 -10.98
CA SER A 70 -7.38 -18.99 -10.74
C SER A 70 -8.06 -18.59 -12.05
N GLU A 71 -9.25 -18.04 -11.94
CA GLU A 71 -9.93 -17.43 -13.08
C GLU A 71 -9.18 -16.16 -13.50
N PRO A 72 -8.72 -16.05 -14.76
CA PRO A 72 -8.07 -14.84 -15.24
C PRO A 72 -9.03 -13.65 -15.16
N ALA A 73 -8.58 -12.56 -14.57
CA ALA A 73 -9.28 -11.28 -14.62
C ALA A 73 -8.79 -10.44 -15.81
N ASP A 74 -9.57 -9.43 -16.21
CA ASP A 74 -9.16 -8.49 -17.23
C ASP A 74 -7.80 -7.84 -16.87
N PRO A 75 -6.95 -7.54 -17.86
CA PRO A 75 -5.69 -6.82 -17.62
C PRO A 75 -5.91 -5.52 -16.83
N ILE A 76 -4.93 -5.17 -16.00
CA ILE A 76 -4.93 -3.89 -15.30
C ILE A 76 -4.16 -2.90 -16.17
N GLU A 77 -4.86 -1.87 -16.64
CA GLU A 77 -4.25 -0.73 -17.31
C GLU A 77 -3.72 0.24 -16.26
N VAL A 78 -2.42 0.57 -16.32
CA VAL A 78 -1.80 1.57 -15.46
C VAL A 78 -1.29 2.73 -16.30
N ILE A 79 -1.35 3.94 -15.77
CA ILE A 79 -0.92 5.15 -16.47
C ILE A 79 0.41 5.60 -15.90
N ILE A 80 1.42 5.75 -16.76
CA ILE A 80 2.75 6.26 -16.42
C ILE A 80 3.07 7.36 -17.41
N PHE A 81 3.44 8.55 -16.92
CA PHE A 81 3.66 9.73 -17.76
C PHE A 81 2.46 10.14 -18.63
N GLY A 82 1.23 9.81 -18.21
CA GLY A 82 0.01 10.09 -18.95
C GLY A 82 -0.32 9.08 -20.04
N GLU A 83 0.49 8.04 -20.21
CA GLU A 83 0.30 6.99 -21.23
C GLU A 83 0.04 5.62 -20.58
N PRO A 84 -0.74 4.74 -21.24
CA PRO A 84 -0.89 3.36 -20.81
C PRO A 84 0.47 2.63 -20.77
N TYR A 85 0.71 1.90 -19.68
CA TYR A 85 1.96 1.19 -19.44
C TYR A 85 1.69 -0.31 -19.19
N LEU A 86 2.40 -1.16 -19.92
CA LEU A 86 2.28 -2.62 -19.82
C LEU A 86 3.13 -3.14 -18.66
N ILE A 87 2.53 -3.98 -17.81
CA ILE A 87 3.22 -4.61 -16.68
C ILE A 87 3.80 -5.95 -17.16
N GLU A 88 5.11 -6.14 -16.99
CA GLU A 88 5.80 -7.41 -17.22
C GLU A 88 6.12 -8.10 -15.89
N THR A 89 6.12 -9.44 -15.89
CA THR A 89 6.56 -10.24 -14.74
C THR A 89 8.06 -10.12 -14.53
N LYS A 90 8.50 -10.28 -13.28
CA LYS A 90 9.92 -10.28 -12.90
C LYS A 90 10.19 -11.34 -11.85
N SER A 91 11.43 -11.82 -11.78
CA SER A 91 11.90 -12.75 -10.75
C SER A 91 12.14 -12.06 -9.39
N ASP A 92 12.57 -10.79 -9.38
CA ASP A 92 12.76 -10.02 -8.14
C ASP A 92 11.53 -9.13 -7.83
N PRO A 93 10.93 -9.23 -6.61
CA PRO A 93 9.79 -8.40 -6.20
C PRO A 93 10.14 -6.94 -5.88
N TYR A 94 11.43 -6.55 -5.85
CA TYR A 94 11.87 -5.18 -5.62
C TYR A 94 12.65 -4.61 -6.81
N PRO A 95 12.56 -3.29 -7.05
CA PRO A 95 13.46 -2.63 -7.99
C PRO A 95 14.90 -2.61 -7.44
N ALA A 96 15.88 -2.79 -8.32
CA ALA A 96 17.30 -2.84 -7.96
C ALA A 96 17.86 -1.54 -7.34
N ARG A 97 17.24 -0.39 -7.62
CA ARG A 97 17.51 0.91 -6.98
C ARG A 97 16.20 1.51 -6.52
N MET A 98 16.15 2.02 -5.29
CA MET A 98 14.91 2.48 -4.67
C MET A 98 14.56 3.95 -4.94
N ASP A 99 15.50 4.76 -5.44
CA ASP A 99 15.38 6.23 -5.58
C ASP A 99 15.42 6.73 -7.04
N GLY A 100 15.27 5.83 -8.02
CA GLY A 100 15.32 6.16 -9.45
C GLY A 100 13.94 6.17 -10.14
N LEU A 101 13.96 6.46 -11.44
CA LEU A 101 12.75 6.40 -12.27
C LEU A 101 12.14 4.99 -12.29
N SER A 102 12.97 3.94 -12.37
CA SER A 102 12.48 2.56 -12.42
C SER A 102 11.73 2.14 -11.14
N SER A 103 12.16 2.61 -9.96
CA SER A 103 11.39 2.37 -8.73
C SER A 103 10.14 3.22 -8.67
N ALA A 104 10.17 4.47 -9.17
CA ALA A 104 8.98 5.30 -9.26
C ALA A 104 7.90 4.64 -10.13
N ILE A 105 8.27 4.13 -11.31
CA ILE A 105 7.37 3.37 -12.19
C ILE A 105 6.83 2.16 -11.46
N PHE A 106 7.70 1.36 -10.83
CA PHE A 106 7.29 0.17 -10.08
C PHE A 106 6.25 0.48 -8.99
N TYR A 107 6.53 1.45 -8.11
CA TYR A 107 5.61 1.80 -7.02
C TYR A 107 4.35 2.49 -7.52
N SER A 108 4.43 3.28 -8.60
CA SER A 108 3.26 3.83 -9.27
C SER A 108 2.34 2.72 -9.77
N THR A 109 2.89 1.79 -10.56
CA THR A 109 2.19 0.63 -11.09
C THR A 109 1.57 -0.22 -9.98
N TRP A 110 2.34 -0.52 -8.93
CA TRP A 110 1.89 -1.31 -7.79
C TRP A 110 0.68 -0.68 -7.09
N ASN A 111 0.74 0.63 -6.80
CA ASN A 111 -0.37 1.32 -6.15
C ASN A 111 -1.60 1.42 -7.06
N GLN A 112 -1.44 1.63 -8.36
CA GLN A 112 -2.55 1.63 -9.32
C GLN A 112 -3.20 0.24 -9.46
N ALA A 113 -2.42 -0.84 -9.36
CA ALA A 113 -2.95 -2.21 -9.34
C ALA A 113 -3.76 -2.52 -8.07
N ILE A 114 -3.30 -2.03 -6.91
CA ILE A 114 -4.06 -2.13 -5.65
C ILE A 114 -5.41 -1.42 -5.79
N VAL A 115 -5.41 -0.19 -6.32
CA VAL A 115 -6.64 0.60 -6.54
C VAL A 115 -7.61 -0.14 -7.46
N THR A 116 -7.11 -0.67 -8.57
CA THR A 116 -7.94 -1.43 -9.52
C THR A 116 -8.55 -2.66 -8.85
N THR A 117 -7.79 -3.35 -7.99
CA THR A 117 -8.30 -4.48 -7.19
C THR A 117 -9.38 -4.03 -6.22
N ILE A 118 -9.18 -2.93 -5.49
CA ILE A 118 -10.19 -2.36 -4.58
C ILE A 118 -11.48 -2.00 -5.34
N CYS A 119 -11.35 -1.43 -6.55
CA CYS A 119 -12.49 -1.07 -7.37
C CYS A 119 -13.25 -2.29 -7.92
N ARG A 120 -12.55 -3.38 -8.27
CA ARG A 120 -13.16 -4.64 -8.77
C ARG A 120 -13.80 -5.47 -7.65
N CYS A 121 -13.34 -5.31 -6.41
CA CYS A 121 -13.82 -6.06 -5.25
C CYS A 121 -14.55 -5.12 -4.26
N PRO A 122 -15.80 -4.70 -4.54
CA PRO A 122 -16.54 -3.74 -3.70
C PRO A 122 -16.89 -4.29 -2.30
N ILE A 123 -16.56 -5.54 -2.02
CA ILE A 123 -16.76 -6.20 -0.73
C ILE A 123 -15.68 -5.81 0.31
N ILE A 124 -14.60 -5.13 -0.09
CA ILE A 124 -13.50 -4.78 0.82
C ILE A 124 -13.95 -3.72 1.82
N ASP A 125 -13.84 -4.04 3.10
CA ASP A 125 -14.19 -3.15 4.21
C ASP A 125 -12.98 -2.28 4.64
N ILE A 126 -11.78 -2.88 4.69
CA ILE A 126 -10.54 -2.21 5.12
C ILE A 126 -9.40 -2.51 4.16
N TYR A 127 -8.60 -1.50 3.83
CA TYR A 127 -7.29 -1.66 3.22
C TYR A 127 -6.17 -1.58 4.26
N HIS A 128 -5.42 -2.66 4.45
CA HIS A 128 -4.28 -2.70 5.38
C HIS A 128 -2.96 -2.44 4.62
N ILE A 129 -2.39 -1.28 4.88
CA ILE A 129 -1.13 -0.78 4.35
C ILE A 129 0.02 -1.28 5.23
N ASN A 130 0.99 -1.97 4.62
CA ASN A 130 2.22 -2.40 5.29
C ASN A 130 3.42 -1.59 4.78
N ASP A 131 4.02 -0.82 5.67
CA ASP A 131 5.04 0.20 5.35
C ASP A 131 4.62 1.13 4.20
N TYR A 132 5.57 1.59 3.38
CA TYR A 132 5.36 2.64 2.39
C TYR A 132 4.84 2.12 1.03
N HIS A 133 4.96 0.82 0.78
CA HIS A 133 4.90 0.26 -0.58
C HIS A 133 3.55 0.52 -1.26
N GLY A 134 2.44 0.32 -0.53
CA GLY A 134 1.07 0.54 -1.01
C GLY A 134 0.41 1.85 -0.52
N SER A 135 1.20 2.78 0.00
CA SER A 135 0.69 3.96 0.71
C SER A 135 0.03 5.02 -0.17
N LEU A 136 0.18 4.97 -1.49
CA LEU A 136 -0.42 5.94 -2.42
C LEU A 136 -1.82 5.51 -2.89
N ALA A 137 -2.16 4.22 -2.80
CA ALA A 137 -3.45 3.68 -3.23
C ALA A 137 -4.67 4.44 -2.66
N PRO A 138 -4.72 4.84 -1.37
CA PRO A 138 -5.85 5.62 -0.85
C PRO A 138 -6.01 6.99 -1.51
N ILE A 139 -4.91 7.60 -1.98
CA ILE A 139 -4.93 8.92 -2.63
C ILE A 139 -5.55 8.84 -4.02
N TYR A 140 -5.27 7.77 -4.77
CA TYR A 140 -5.88 7.54 -6.09
C TYR A 140 -7.39 7.30 -6.03
N LEU A 141 -7.90 6.82 -4.88
CA LEU A 141 -9.33 6.55 -4.69
C LEU A 141 -10.14 7.82 -4.38
N LEU A 142 -9.47 8.93 -4.05
CA LEU A 142 -10.17 10.18 -3.72
C LEU A 142 -11.06 10.67 -4.89
N PRO A 143 -12.28 11.19 -4.59
CA PRO A 143 -12.78 11.58 -3.26
C PRO A 143 -13.39 10.44 -2.43
N LYS A 144 -13.43 9.19 -2.93
CA LYS A 144 -13.92 8.05 -2.15
C LYS A 144 -12.91 7.70 -1.06
N VAL A 145 -13.29 7.88 0.20
CA VAL A 145 -12.48 7.51 1.37
C VAL A 145 -12.71 6.04 1.69
N VAL A 146 -11.64 5.25 1.63
CA VAL A 146 -11.63 3.84 2.06
C VAL A 146 -10.96 3.73 3.43
N PRO A 147 -11.55 3.01 4.41
CA PRO A 147 -10.92 2.75 5.69
C PRO A 147 -9.55 2.07 5.52
N CYS A 148 -8.53 2.63 6.17
CA CYS A 148 -7.15 2.17 6.09
C CYS A 148 -6.58 1.84 7.47
N CYS A 149 -5.87 0.71 7.56
CA CYS A 149 -4.96 0.42 8.67
C CYS A 149 -3.52 0.55 8.19
N LEU A 150 -2.61 1.09 9.00
CA LEU A 150 -1.20 1.22 8.67
C LEU A 150 -0.34 0.52 9.72
N SER A 151 0.40 -0.50 9.30
CA SER A 151 1.45 -1.12 10.11
C SER A 151 2.83 -0.63 9.69
N LEU A 152 3.57 -0.10 10.66
CA LEU A 152 4.92 0.41 10.48
C LEU A 152 5.94 -0.59 11.01
N HIS A 153 6.63 -1.26 10.10
CA HIS A 153 7.71 -2.20 10.40
C HIS A 153 9.06 -1.50 10.36
N ASN A 154 9.21 -0.52 9.46
CA ASN A 154 10.43 0.27 9.37
C ASN A 154 10.15 1.71 8.92
N ALA A 155 10.25 2.66 9.85
CA ALA A 155 10.11 4.09 9.55
C ALA A 155 11.36 4.73 8.91
N GLU A 156 12.46 3.98 8.72
CA GLU A 156 13.67 4.45 8.04
C GLU A 156 13.50 4.43 6.52
N PHE A 157 12.81 3.44 5.96
CA PHE A 157 12.47 3.39 4.53
C PHE A 157 11.10 3.99 4.29
N GLN A 158 11.03 5.00 3.42
CA GLN A 158 9.82 5.81 3.26
C GLN A 158 9.30 5.92 1.83
N GLY A 159 10.05 5.39 0.85
CA GLY A 159 9.78 5.61 -0.58
C GLY A 159 9.92 7.08 -0.94
N LEU A 160 11.17 7.54 -1.18
CA LEU A 160 11.51 8.94 -1.35
C LEU A 160 11.98 9.25 -2.77
N TRP A 161 11.43 10.33 -3.34
CA TRP A 161 11.95 10.97 -4.56
C TRP A 161 12.10 12.48 -4.35
N PRO A 162 13.08 13.13 -4.98
CA PRO A 162 13.31 14.57 -4.79
C PRO A 162 12.17 15.41 -5.41
N LEU A 163 11.81 16.50 -4.72
CA LEU A 163 10.87 17.54 -5.15
C LEU A 163 11.47 18.94 -4.93
N ARG A 164 12.75 19.13 -5.28
CA ARG A 164 13.52 20.36 -5.05
C ARG A 164 13.18 21.44 -6.07
N THR A 165 12.79 21.05 -7.28
CA THR A 165 12.43 21.96 -8.37
C THR A 165 11.00 21.72 -8.86
N LYS A 166 10.45 22.68 -9.61
CA LYS A 166 9.12 22.55 -10.22
C LYS A 166 9.10 21.46 -11.29
N GLU A 167 10.24 21.24 -11.93
CA GLU A 167 10.49 20.23 -12.95
C GLU A 167 10.50 18.84 -12.32
N GLU A 168 11.25 18.64 -11.22
CA GLU A 168 11.25 17.40 -10.44
C GLU A 168 9.82 17.07 -9.97
N MET A 169 9.08 18.05 -9.43
CA MET A 169 7.69 17.83 -9.03
C MET A 169 6.80 17.44 -10.21
N LYS A 170 6.95 18.09 -11.36
CA LYS A 170 6.17 17.74 -12.55
C LYS A 170 6.46 16.31 -13.00
N GLU A 171 7.74 15.93 -13.04
CA GLU A 171 8.17 14.60 -13.48
C GLU A 171 7.67 13.52 -12.52
N VAL A 172 7.93 13.65 -11.22
CA VAL A 172 7.53 12.67 -10.21
C VAL A 172 6.00 12.53 -10.17
N CYS A 173 5.24 13.62 -10.17
CA CYS A 173 3.78 13.55 -10.22
C CYS A 173 3.26 12.84 -11.48
N SER A 174 3.94 13.03 -12.62
CA SER A 174 3.57 12.41 -13.89
C SER A 174 3.84 10.89 -13.90
N VAL A 175 4.96 10.44 -13.33
CA VAL A 175 5.25 9.01 -13.14
C VAL A 175 4.23 8.36 -12.23
N PHE A 176 3.92 9.00 -11.10
CA PHE A 176 2.95 8.53 -10.12
C PHE A 176 1.50 8.87 -10.48
N ASN A 177 1.21 9.34 -11.69
CA ASN A 177 -0.15 9.64 -12.14
C ASN A 177 -1.04 10.39 -11.10
N ILE A 178 -0.47 11.36 -10.38
CA ILE A 178 -1.21 12.19 -9.42
C ILE A 178 -1.14 13.68 -9.79
N SER A 179 -2.16 14.43 -9.39
CA SER A 179 -2.13 15.88 -9.52
C SER A 179 -1.11 16.51 -8.56
N LYS A 180 -0.60 17.68 -8.94
CA LYS A 180 0.26 18.48 -8.05
C LYS A 180 -0.45 18.86 -6.75
N GLU A 181 -1.76 19.08 -6.81
CA GLU A 181 -2.58 19.36 -5.64
C GLU A 181 -2.58 18.19 -4.65
N HIS A 182 -2.83 16.97 -5.13
CA HIS A 182 -2.74 15.77 -4.30
C HIS A 182 -1.33 15.55 -3.76
N CYS A 183 -0.30 15.77 -4.60
CA CYS A 183 1.09 15.68 -4.16
C CYS A 183 1.37 16.64 -3.01
N MET A 184 1.08 17.93 -3.17
CA MET A 184 1.33 18.95 -2.14
C MET A 184 0.51 18.72 -0.86
N LYS A 185 -0.72 18.21 -0.98
CA LYS A 185 -1.63 18.03 0.15
C LYS A 185 -1.35 16.77 0.96
N TYR A 186 -1.02 15.66 0.30
CA TYR A 186 -0.94 14.35 0.95
C TYR A 186 0.49 13.78 0.96
N VAL A 187 1.27 13.99 -0.09
CA VAL A 187 2.48 13.18 -0.37
C VAL A 187 3.78 13.92 -0.10
N GLN A 188 3.81 15.23 -0.33
CA GLN A 188 5.00 16.05 -0.19
C GLN A 188 5.33 16.24 1.30
N PHE A 189 6.53 15.81 1.69
CA PHE A 189 7.09 16.10 3.00
C PHE A 189 8.42 16.84 2.83
N GLY A 190 8.44 18.13 3.17
CA GLY A 190 9.54 19.02 2.85
C GLY A 190 9.79 19.10 1.35
N ASN A 191 11.01 18.74 0.92
CA ASN A 191 11.43 18.74 -0.49
C ASN A 191 11.44 17.32 -1.09
N THR A 192 10.61 16.41 -0.57
CA THR A 192 10.56 15.02 -1.03
C THR A 192 9.12 14.57 -1.27
N PHE A 193 8.94 13.75 -2.30
CA PHE A 193 7.78 12.91 -2.50
C PHE A 193 7.95 11.71 -1.56
N ASN A 194 7.02 11.52 -0.63
CA ASN A 194 7.19 10.55 0.45
C ASN A 194 5.96 9.64 0.54
N LEU A 195 6.10 8.39 0.10
CA LEU A 195 5.00 7.43 0.08
C LEU A 195 4.47 7.15 1.48
N LEU A 196 5.36 6.95 2.46
CA LEU A 196 4.93 6.70 3.84
C LEU A 196 4.15 7.88 4.43
N HIS A 197 4.58 9.10 4.10
CA HIS A 197 3.87 10.31 4.46
C HIS A 197 2.48 10.37 3.81
N ALA A 198 2.31 9.87 2.58
CA ALA A 198 1.00 9.82 1.92
C ALA A 198 -0.05 9.04 2.75
N ALA A 199 0.30 7.84 3.23
CA ALA A 199 -0.59 7.06 4.09
C ALA A 199 -0.84 7.76 5.43
N ALA A 200 0.22 8.28 6.06
CA ALA A 200 0.13 8.99 7.33
C ALA A 200 -0.82 10.21 7.23
N SER A 201 -0.62 11.04 6.21
CA SER A 201 -1.43 12.23 5.93
C SER A 201 -2.88 11.87 5.62
N PHE A 202 -3.12 10.80 4.83
CA PHE A 202 -4.46 10.32 4.55
C PHE A 202 -5.19 9.90 5.83
N ILE A 203 -4.56 9.05 6.67
CA ILE A 203 -5.17 8.55 7.92
C ILE A 203 -5.39 9.69 8.92
N SER A 204 -4.43 10.62 9.05
CA SER A 204 -4.58 11.78 9.93
C SER A 204 -5.78 12.64 9.51
N MET A 205 -5.91 12.96 8.22
CA MET A 205 -6.97 13.82 7.72
C MET A 205 -8.35 13.17 7.69
N HIS A 206 -8.44 11.89 7.32
CA HIS A 206 -9.72 11.23 7.05
C HIS A 206 -10.19 10.28 8.16
N GLN A 207 -9.29 9.87 9.06
CA GLN A 207 -9.59 8.93 10.15
C GLN A 207 -9.18 9.46 11.53
N LYS A 208 -8.83 10.75 11.65
CA LYS A 208 -8.39 11.37 12.91
C LYS A 208 -7.23 10.59 13.55
N SER A 209 -6.31 10.11 12.72
CA SER A 209 -5.15 9.31 13.13
C SER A 209 -5.47 7.92 13.70
N MET A 210 -6.73 7.46 13.61
CA MET A 210 -7.09 6.10 14.00
C MET A 210 -6.66 5.07 12.94
N GLY A 211 -6.09 3.95 13.39
CA GLY A 211 -5.71 2.83 12.52
C GLY A 211 -4.20 2.69 12.26
N VAL A 212 -3.33 3.36 13.03
CA VAL A 212 -1.87 3.26 12.89
C VAL A 212 -1.27 2.43 14.02
N ALA A 213 -0.37 1.49 13.70
CA ALA A 213 0.35 0.70 14.69
C ALA A 213 1.82 0.51 14.29
N GLY A 214 2.73 0.74 15.24
CA GLY A 214 4.11 0.27 15.13
C GLY A 214 4.22 -1.18 15.58
N VAL A 215 4.99 -2.02 14.87
CA VAL A 215 5.04 -3.47 15.17
C VAL A 215 5.91 -3.86 16.37
N SER A 216 6.53 -2.88 17.03
CA SER A 216 7.18 -3.05 18.33
C SER A 216 7.27 -1.70 19.05
N ASP A 217 7.51 -1.71 20.36
CA ASP A 217 7.77 -0.48 21.13
C ASP A 217 8.89 0.38 20.53
N LYS A 218 9.93 -0.28 20.00
CA LYS A 218 11.06 0.39 19.36
C LYS A 218 10.63 1.09 18.07
N TYR A 219 9.87 0.40 17.21
CA TYR A 219 9.40 0.96 15.94
C TYR A 219 8.29 1.99 16.14
N GLY A 220 7.43 1.80 17.14
CA GLY A 220 6.40 2.75 17.54
C GLY A 220 7.00 4.10 17.97
N LYS A 221 7.97 4.09 18.90
CA LYS A 221 8.67 5.32 19.33
C LYS A 221 9.36 6.05 18.17
N ARG A 222 10.01 5.32 17.26
CA ARG A 222 10.67 5.89 16.08
C ARG A 222 9.67 6.49 15.09
N SER A 223 8.54 5.82 14.89
CA SER A 223 7.48 6.27 14.00
C SER A 223 6.82 7.54 14.54
N TRP A 224 6.47 7.56 15.83
CA TRP A 224 5.92 8.73 16.52
C TRP A 224 6.85 9.93 16.45
N ALA A 225 8.16 9.73 16.68
CA ALA A 225 9.14 10.82 16.61
C ALA A 225 9.21 11.47 15.21
N ARG A 226 8.85 10.73 14.15
CA ARG A 226 8.91 11.19 12.77
C ARG A 226 7.58 11.73 12.26
N TYR A 227 6.48 11.12 12.68
CA TYR A 227 5.11 11.51 12.35
C TYR A 227 4.34 11.74 13.66
N PRO A 228 4.54 12.86 14.36
CA PRO A 228 3.93 13.10 15.68
C PRO A 228 2.41 13.26 15.63
N THR A 229 1.86 13.40 14.43
CA THR A 229 0.43 13.54 14.16
C THR A 229 -0.27 12.19 13.94
N LEU A 230 0.48 11.07 13.89
CA LEU A 230 -0.08 9.71 13.85
C LEU A 230 -0.25 9.16 15.26
#